data_AF-A0AAN7ZWR8-F1
#
_entry.id   AF-A0AAN7ZWR8-F1
#
_cell.length_a   1.000
_cell.length_b   1.000
_cell.length_c   1.000
_cell.angle_alpha   90.00
_cell.angle_beta   90.00
_cell.angle_gamma   90.00
#
_symmetry.space_group_name_H-M   'P 1'
#
loop_
_entity.id
_entity.type
_entity.pdbx_description
1 polymer ?
#
loop_
_entity_poly.entity_id
_entity_poly.type
_entity_poly.pdbx_seq_one_letter_code
_entity_poly.pdbx_strand_id
1 'polypeptide(L)'
;MSSKHRKKSTNISDVNKQILEIKKKIQLSEGQRKALFEVREVEYKGNCNEISKLKKELSELAIVLNDQKSNRAQKRIKSSRLKATLGALCEKPSWITQEMLDLHVIDKGKQFDLMRYQVQQKQSYLTKLAKEYQILVMERGKKALIQKVEVPFKNISTALQNNMHAVKIQWREAVHVNTRYKDIMLSLQQDGSRFEFNMKCIESQLNVQNNEIARLQKIAEEASEMRGRARGALVQQERSASTSAKIRDQQESEGRLLVAKGQQELEKLERRIFQSGKIPMRTETDSKLENNIVREQSTPTPQDGDDIVDIFENLKQGTGATTTEEVVQRFRAQRETDFRLNNLRNNSEIEKRHLEKTQELLNYELDQYKFAEIRDSEQNLEQLDQLNNLIEEQNELQKKYESQKEGTKAIIQLVGASLDSLYRGVHPFSSVESNSKMALQRVQTELSEIMMELNQAKPSIKQPIMIEQLDMDEDRWLPPPYSGLVTRTPIPQEESPIPQPIGSDDDEEVPTRGYLKRQAQLVVDARLRRKNIRFQRK
;
A
#
# COMPACT_ATOMS: atom_id res chain seq x y z
N MET A 1 -109.42 125.96 116.73
CA MET A 1 -110.38 125.88 117.87
C MET A 1 -109.62 125.26 119.04
N SER A 2 -109.13 126.07 119.98
CA SER A 2 -109.80 126.48 121.22
C SER A 2 -110.01 125.29 122.16
N SER A 3 -109.59 125.23 123.42
CA SER A 3 -108.86 126.13 124.34
C SER A 3 -108.89 125.37 125.67
N LYS A 4 -107.79 125.33 126.44
CA LYS A 4 -107.76 125.87 127.81
C LYS A 4 -106.51 125.45 128.56
N HIS A 5 -105.90 126.49 129.14
CA HIS A 5 -105.11 126.45 130.36
C HIS A 5 -105.62 125.44 131.40
N ARG A 6 -104.69 124.68 132.00
CA ARG A 6 -104.47 124.69 133.46
C ARG A 6 -103.20 123.92 133.82
N LYS A 7 -102.21 124.66 134.31
CA LYS A 7 -101.08 124.16 135.09
C LYS A 7 -101.62 123.37 136.30
N LYS A 8 -101.27 122.09 136.43
CA LYS A 8 -101.17 121.38 137.72
C LYS A 8 -99.96 120.45 137.67
N SER A 9 -99.10 120.64 138.65
CA SER A 9 -97.76 120.11 138.84
C SER A 9 -97.63 118.60 138.67
N THR A 10 -96.63 118.23 137.87
CA THR A 10 -96.02 116.92 137.71
C THR A 10 -95.69 116.25 139.05
N ASN A 11 -96.28 115.09 139.32
CA ASN A 11 -95.89 114.23 140.42
C ASN A 11 -94.71 113.34 139.96
N ILE A 12 -93.50 113.72 140.34
CA ILE A 12 -92.20 113.14 139.92
C ILE A 12 -92.07 111.62 140.10
N SER A 13 -92.94 111.01 140.91
CA SER A 13 -92.98 109.57 141.19
C SER A 13 -93.29 108.70 139.96
N ASP A 14 -94.20 109.14 139.07
CA ASP A 14 -94.65 108.31 137.95
C ASP A 14 -93.63 108.25 136.80
N VAL A 15 -92.89 109.35 136.60
CA VAL A 15 -91.76 109.40 135.65
C VAL A 15 -90.63 108.47 136.12
N ASN A 16 -90.36 108.41 137.42
CA ASN A 16 -89.34 107.51 137.98
C ASN A 16 -89.69 106.02 137.81
N LYS A 17 -90.97 105.64 137.89
CA LYS A 17 -91.41 104.27 137.59
C LYS A 17 -91.20 103.89 136.13
N GLN A 18 -91.56 104.77 135.19
CA GLN A 18 -91.35 104.52 133.76
C GLN A 18 -89.86 104.40 133.40
N ILE A 19 -88.99 105.22 134.02
CA ILE A 19 -87.54 105.12 133.83
C ILE A 19 -87.00 103.76 134.30
N LEU A 20 -87.44 103.26 135.46
CA LEU A 20 -87.01 101.95 135.96
C LEU A 20 -87.46 100.81 135.05
N GLU A 21 -88.67 100.89 134.51
CA GLU A 21 -89.21 99.87 133.61
C GLU A 21 -88.46 99.83 132.27
N ILE A 22 -88.15 100.99 131.68
CA ILE A 22 -87.30 101.09 130.48
C ILE A 22 -85.90 100.55 130.75
N LYS A 23 -85.30 100.87 131.91
CA LYS A 23 -83.96 100.40 132.28
C LYS A 23 -83.91 98.87 132.37
N LYS A 24 -84.95 98.24 132.92
CA LYS A 24 -85.08 96.76 132.96
C LYS A 24 -85.22 96.16 131.55
N LYS A 25 -85.97 96.82 130.65
CA LYS A 25 -86.13 96.38 129.26
C LYS A 25 -84.83 96.49 128.45
N ILE A 26 -84.04 97.55 128.68
CA ILE A 26 -82.71 97.71 128.08
C ILE A 26 -81.79 96.58 128.55
N GLN A 27 -81.72 96.31 129.87
CA GLN A 27 -80.90 95.23 130.43
C GLN A 27 -81.26 93.85 129.85
N LEU A 28 -82.55 93.55 129.68
CA LEU A 28 -82.99 92.30 129.04
C LEU A 28 -82.59 92.25 127.57
N SER A 29 -82.73 93.36 126.83
CA SER A 29 -82.32 93.41 125.41
C SER A 29 -80.81 93.27 125.23
N GLU A 30 -80.02 93.84 126.15
CA GLU A 30 -78.56 93.69 126.17
C GLU A 30 -78.17 92.25 126.54
N GLY A 31 -78.86 91.65 127.51
CA GLY A 31 -78.67 90.24 127.87
C GLY A 31 -78.99 89.29 126.71
N GLN A 32 -80.10 89.50 126.01
CA GLN A 32 -80.46 88.71 124.81
C GLN A 32 -79.46 88.90 123.68
N ARG A 33 -79.01 90.13 123.43
CA ARG A 33 -78.03 90.42 122.38
C ARG A 33 -76.69 89.75 122.68
N LYS A 34 -76.27 89.73 123.96
CA LYS A 34 -75.06 89.05 124.41
C LYS A 34 -75.17 87.53 124.26
N ALA A 35 -76.29 86.93 124.66
CA ALA A 35 -76.52 85.49 124.51
C ALA A 35 -76.54 85.05 123.04
N LEU A 36 -77.20 85.81 122.15
CA LEU A 36 -77.21 85.52 120.71
C LEU A 36 -75.82 85.65 120.08
N PHE A 37 -75.04 86.65 120.51
CA PHE A 37 -73.65 86.81 120.04
C PHE A 37 -72.80 85.61 120.47
N GLU A 38 -72.93 85.18 121.72
CA GLU A 38 -72.19 84.05 122.28
C GLU A 38 -72.53 82.73 121.57
N VAL A 39 -73.82 82.46 121.31
CA VAL A 39 -74.24 81.29 120.51
C VAL A 39 -73.65 81.33 119.11
N ARG A 40 -73.68 82.48 118.44
CA ARG A 40 -73.12 82.64 117.09
C ARG A 40 -71.60 82.49 117.07
N GLU A 41 -70.91 82.94 118.10
CA GLU A 41 -69.46 82.79 118.23
C GLU A 41 -69.07 81.32 118.44
N VAL A 42 -69.84 80.58 119.24
CA VAL A 42 -69.67 79.13 119.43
C VAL A 42 -69.93 78.37 118.13
N GLU A 43 -71.01 78.68 117.40
CA GLU A 43 -71.29 78.08 116.09
C GLU A 43 -70.18 78.40 115.07
N TYR A 44 -69.71 79.64 115.02
CA TYR A 44 -68.63 80.05 114.12
C TYR A 44 -67.34 79.28 114.42
N LYS A 45 -66.96 79.15 115.71
CA LYS A 45 -65.81 78.33 116.14
C LYS A 45 -66.01 76.85 115.80
N GLY A 46 -67.22 76.31 115.96
CA GLY A 46 -67.58 74.94 115.57
C GLY A 46 -67.36 74.70 114.06
N ASN A 47 -67.91 75.58 113.23
CA ASN A 47 -67.77 75.50 111.76
C ASN A 47 -66.30 75.64 111.32
N CYS A 48 -65.53 76.55 111.92
CA CYS A 48 -64.09 76.67 111.63
C CYS A 48 -63.30 75.40 111.95
N ASN A 49 -63.64 74.72 113.05
CA ASN A 49 -63.02 73.46 113.43
C ASN A 49 -63.39 72.33 112.45
N GLU A 50 -64.64 72.27 112.00
CA GLU A 50 -65.10 71.26 111.04
C GLU A 50 -64.46 71.43 109.65
N ILE A 51 -64.36 72.67 109.16
CA ILE A 51 -63.61 72.98 107.92
C ILE A 51 -62.14 72.55 108.07
N SER A 52 -61.54 72.74 109.24
CA SER A 52 -60.15 72.33 109.49
C SER A 52 -59.98 70.81 109.50
N LYS A 53 -60.97 70.06 109.99
CA LYS A 53 -60.98 68.58 109.90
C LYS A 53 -61.09 68.12 108.44
N LEU A 54 -62.07 68.63 107.69
CA LEU A 54 -62.26 68.26 106.28
C LEU A 54 -61.03 68.56 105.41
N LYS A 55 -60.32 69.67 105.66
CA LYS A 55 -59.07 69.98 104.95
C LYS A 55 -57.95 68.96 105.25
N LYS A 56 -57.86 68.45 106.48
CA LYS A 56 -56.90 67.39 106.82
C LYS A 56 -57.25 66.09 106.11
N GLU A 57 -58.52 65.69 106.13
CA GLU A 57 -58.99 64.48 105.44
C GLU A 57 -58.76 64.55 103.92
N LEU A 58 -59.01 65.70 103.28
CA LEU A 58 -58.68 65.91 101.86
C LEU A 58 -57.18 65.78 101.58
N SER A 59 -56.34 66.31 102.47
CA SER A 59 -54.88 66.16 102.35
C SER A 59 -54.44 64.70 102.50
N GLU A 60 -55.01 63.97 103.44
CA GLU A 60 -54.71 62.54 103.67
C GLU A 60 -55.15 61.68 102.48
N LEU A 61 -56.36 61.90 101.94
CA LEU A 61 -56.85 61.20 100.75
C LEU A 61 -55.99 61.49 99.51
N ALA A 62 -55.49 62.71 99.35
CA ALA A 62 -54.60 63.07 98.25
C ALA A 62 -53.26 62.30 98.33
N ILE A 63 -52.71 62.13 99.54
CA ILE A 63 -51.51 61.33 99.78
C ILE A 63 -51.76 59.86 99.42
N VAL A 64 -52.87 59.27 99.88
CA VAL A 64 -53.24 57.87 99.58
C VAL A 64 -53.42 57.63 98.07
N LEU A 65 -54.07 58.55 97.35
CA LEU A 65 -54.22 58.44 95.90
C LEU A 65 -52.88 58.50 95.16
N ASN A 66 -51.95 59.33 95.63
CA ASN A 66 -50.61 59.41 95.06
C ASN A 66 -49.80 58.13 95.33
N ASP A 67 -49.90 57.59 96.54
CA ASP A 67 -49.25 56.33 96.90
C ASP A 67 -49.79 55.13 96.11
N GLN A 68 -51.08 55.07 95.83
CA GLN A 68 -51.65 54.03 94.97
C GLN A 68 -51.18 54.11 93.51
N LYS A 69 -51.04 55.33 92.96
CA LYS A 69 -50.42 55.54 91.64
C LYS A 69 -48.94 55.12 91.64
N SER A 70 -48.24 55.39 92.74
CA SER A 70 -46.85 54.96 92.95
C SER A 70 -46.71 53.43 93.08
N ASN A 71 -47.66 52.75 93.71
CA ASN A 71 -47.64 51.27 93.84
C ASN A 71 -47.90 50.54 92.51
N ARG A 72 -48.69 51.10 91.58
CA ARG A 72 -48.70 50.60 90.19
C ARG A 72 -47.33 50.73 89.51
N ALA A 73 -46.55 51.74 89.87
CA ALA A 73 -45.17 51.92 89.42
C ALA A 73 -44.15 51.03 90.17
N GLN A 74 -44.52 50.36 91.26
CA GLN A 74 -43.60 49.46 92.00
C GLN A 74 -43.41 48.09 91.32
N LYS A 75 -44.27 47.67 90.39
CA LYS A 75 -44.03 46.50 89.51
C LYS A 75 -43.02 46.77 88.37
N ARG A 76 -42.25 47.86 88.47
CA ARG A 76 -41.15 48.21 87.54
C ARG A 76 -39.86 47.52 87.97
N ILE A 77 -39.04 47.17 86.98
CA ILE A 77 -37.75 46.50 87.20
C ILE A 77 -36.76 47.51 87.81
N LYS A 78 -36.51 47.42 89.12
CA LYS A 78 -35.54 48.25 89.84
C LYS A 78 -34.17 47.57 89.87
N SER A 79 -33.50 47.49 88.73
CA SER A 79 -32.11 47.05 88.64
C SER A 79 -31.26 48.09 87.92
N SER A 80 -30.25 48.63 88.62
CA SER A 80 -29.35 49.66 88.08
C SER A 80 -28.56 49.17 86.87
N ARG A 81 -28.18 47.88 86.83
CA ARG A 81 -27.47 47.26 85.69
C ARG A 81 -28.37 47.13 84.46
N LEU A 82 -29.64 46.78 84.66
CA LEU A 82 -30.61 46.63 83.56
C LEU A 82 -31.06 47.99 83.01
N LYS A 83 -31.00 49.07 83.80
CA LYS A 83 -31.35 50.42 83.34
C LYS A 83 -30.42 50.92 82.22
N ALA A 84 -29.15 50.54 82.24
CA ALA A 84 -28.18 50.90 81.20
C ALA A 84 -28.47 50.21 79.85
N THR A 85 -28.96 48.96 79.89
CA THR A 85 -29.23 48.15 78.69
C THR A 85 -30.64 48.33 78.14
N LEU A 86 -31.63 48.56 78.99
CA LEU A 86 -33.04 48.67 78.61
C LEU A 86 -33.52 50.12 78.45
N GLY A 87 -32.83 51.11 79.02
CA GLY A 87 -33.20 52.52 78.92
C GLY A 87 -34.67 52.79 79.28
N ALA A 88 -35.40 53.40 78.34
CA ALA A 88 -36.84 53.72 78.48
C ALA A 88 -37.76 52.49 78.66
N LEU A 89 -37.26 51.28 78.38
CA LEU A 89 -38.03 50.05 78.55
C LEU A 89 -38.18 49.63 80.03
N CYS A 90 -37.35 50.17 80.94
CA CYS A 90 -37.50 49.96 82.39
C CYS A 90 -38.71 50.71 83.01
N GLU A 91 -39.29 51.68 82.30
CA GLU A 91 -40.44 52.47 82.79
C GLU A 91 -41.78 51.77 82.54
N LYS A 92 -41.79 50.81 81.60
CA LYS A 92 -42.94 49.96 81.26
C LYS A 92 -43.11 48.84 82.30
N PRO A 93 -44.32 48.25 82.43
CA PRO A 93 -44.54 47.10 83.30
C PRO A 93 -43.75 45.87 82.82
N SER A 94 -43.32 45.03 83.78
CA SER A 94 -42.40 43.90 83.57
C SER A 94 -42.77 42.96 82.41
N TRP A 95 -44.06 42.71 82.16
CA TRP A 95 -44.51 41.78 81.12
C TRP A 95 -44.29 42.33 79.70
N ILE A 96 -44.51 43.63 79.48
CA ILE A 96 -44.23 44.31 78.19
C ILE A 96 -42.73 44.32 77.93
N THR A 97 -41.95 44.59 78.98
CA THR A 97 -40.49 44.59 78.90
C THR A 97 -39.94 43.21 78.50
N GLN A 98 -40.51 42.14 79.06
CA GLN A 98 -40.16 40.77 78.71
C GLN A 98 -40.50 40.46 77.24
N GLU A 99 -41.72 40.76 76.80
CA GLU A 99 -42.13 40.53 75.41
C GLU A 99 -41.26 41.31 74.41
N MET A 100 -40.93 42.58 74.70
CA MET A 100 -40.06 43.38 73.84
C MET A 100 -38.62 42.86 73.80
N LEU A 101 -38.09 42.34 74.92
CA LEU A 101 -36.78 41.68 74.94
C LEU A 101 -36.81 40.36 74.17
N ASP A 102 -37.87 39.56 74.31
CA ASP A 102 -38.03 38.31 73.57
C ASP A 102 -38.08 38.58 72.06
N LEU A 103 -38.84 39.58 71.62
CA LEU A 103 -38.85 40.03 70.21
C LEU A 103 -37.46 40.49 69.75
N HIS A 104 -36.72 41.23 70.58
CA HIS A 104 -35.36 41.64 70.24
C HIS A 104 -34.40 40.46 70.11
N VAL A 105 -34.50 39.47 71.00
CA VAL A 105 -33.71 38.23 70.93
C VAL A 105 -34.06 37.45 69.66
N ILE A 106 -35.34 37.37 69.30
CA ILE A 106 -35.79 36.73 68.05
C ILE A 106 -35.20 37.46 66.84
N ASP A 107 -35.28 38.79 66.79
CA ASP A 107 -34.75 39.57 65.67
C ASP A 107 -33.23 39.46 65.57
N LYS A 108 -32.51 39.47 66.69
CA LYS A 108 -31.06 39.23 66.73
C LYS A 108 -30.71 37.81 66.33
N GLY A 109 -31.51 36.81 66.71
CA GLY A 109 -31.39 35.43 66.26
C GLY A 109 -31.54 35.32 64.74
N LYS A 110 -32.58 35.92 64.16
CA LYS A 110 -32.76 35.98 62.70
C LYS A 110 -31.60 36.67 61.98
N GLN A 111 -31.09 37.78 62.52
CA GLN A 111 -29.91 38.48 61.98
C GLN A 111 -28.67 37.56 62.02
N PHE A 112 -28.46 36.83 63.11
CA PHE A 112 -27.36 35.89 63.25
C PHE A 112 -27.49 34.71 62.27
N ASP A 113 -28.67 34.11 62.14
CA ASP A 113 -28.91 33.01 61.22
C ASP A 113 -28.71 33.42 59.76
N LEU A 114 -29.15 34.64 59.39
CA LEU A 114 -28.88 35.21 58.07
C LEU A 114 -27.39 35.37 57.81
N MET A 115 -26.64 35.93 58.79
CA MET A 115 -25.19 36.07 58.68
C MET A 115 -24.48 34.71 58.58
N ARG A 116 -24.91 33.73 59.38
CA ARG A 116 -24.38 32.36 59.35
C ARG A 116 -24.61 31.71 57.98
N TYR A 117 -25.82 31.86 57.42
CA TYR A 117 -26.13 31.37 56.08
C TYR A 117 -25.26 32.02 55.01
N GLN A 118 -25.10 33.35 55.05
CA GLN A 118 -24.23 34.08 54.10
C GLN A 118 -22.76 33.63 54.21
N VAL A 119 -22.25 33.44 55.42
CA VAL A 119 -20.89 32.92 55.65
C VAL A 119 -20.75 31.50 55.08
N GLN A 120 -21.72 30.63 55.33
CA GLN A 120 -21.71 29.26 54.80
C GLN A 120 -21.76 29.24 53.26
N GLN A 121 -22.54 30.12 52.63
CA GLN A 121 -22.58 30.27 51.18
C GLN A 121 -21.22 30.72 50.63
N LYS A 122 -20.61 31.75 51.23
CA LYS A 122 -19.27 32.23 50.84
C LYS A 122 -18.20 31.15 51.02
N GLN A 123 -18.25 30.39 52.11
CA GLN A 123 -17.30 29.30 52.36
C GLN A 123 -17.49 28.14 51.37
N SER A 124 -18.74 27.80 51.02
CA SER A 124 -19.05 26.82 49.98
C SER A 124 -18.57 27.28 48.60
N TYR A 125 -18.64 28.57 48.30
CA TYR A 125 -18.10 29.13 47.06
C TYR A 125 -16.56 29.10 47.05
N LEU A 126 -15.90 29.52 48.13
CA LEU A 126 -14.44 29.49 48.23
C LEU A 126 -13.88 28.06 48.12
N THR A 127 -14.54 27.08 48.73
CA THR A 127 -14.12 25.67 48.61
C THR A 127 -14.27 25.14 47.19
N LYS A 128 -15.30 25.57 46.43
CA LYS A 128 -15.42 25.25 45.00
C LYS A 128 -14.29 25.89 44.20
N LEU A 129 -14.05 27.18 44.39
CA LEU A 129 -12.98 27.90 43.69
C LEU A 129 -11.59 27.32 44.00
N ALA A 130 -11.34 26.91 45.25
CA ALA A 130 -10.09 26.27 45.63
C ALA A 130 -9.88 24.92 44.91
N LYS A 131 -10.94 24.11 44.76
CA LYS A 131 -10.90 22.87 43.99
C LYS A 131 -10.64 23.13 42.50
N GLU A 132 -11.32 24.11 41.91
CA GLU A 132 -11.10 24.51 40.52
C GLU A 132 -9.66 24.98 40.29
N TYR A 133 -9.13 25.81 41.19
CA TYR A 133 -7.73 26.24 41.14
C TYR A 133 -6.76 25.07 41.23
N GLN A 134 -6.99 24.13 42.16
CA GLN A 134 -6.15 22.92 42.28
C GLN A 134 -6.16 22.08 41.00
N ILE A 135 -7.32 21.90 40.36
CA ILE A 135 -7.45 21.20 39.08
C ILE A 135 -6.63 21.93 38.00
N LEU A 136 -6.79 23.25 37.87
CA LEU A 136 -6.06 24.03 36.87
C LEU A 136 -4.53 23.97 37.06
N VAL A 137 -4.05 23.99 38.31
CA VAL A 137 -2.62 23.82 38.62
C VAL A 137 -2.12 22.43 38.21
N MET A 138 -2.89 21.38 38.51
CA MET A 138 -2.56 20.01 38.10
C MET A 138 -2.54 19.87 36.57
N GLU A 139 -3.50 20.47 35.87
CA GLU A 139 -3.55 20.46 34.41
C GLU A 139 -2.37 21.22 33.79
N ARG A 140 -1.99 22.37 34.36
CA ARG A 140 -0.80 23.11 33.93
C ARG A 140 0.47 22.27 34.11
N GLY A 141 0.59 21.56 35.25
CA GLY A 141 1.70 20.63 35.51
C GLY A 141 1.75 19.48 34.50
N LYS A 142 0.60 18.86 34.20
CA LYS A 142 0.48 17.79 33.18
C LYS A 142 0.87 18.28 31.79
N LYS A 143 0.36 19.45 31.36
CA LYS A 143 0.72 20.04 30.06
C LYS A 143 2.23 20.29 29.95
N ALA A 144 2.84 20.83 31.01
CA ALA A 144 4.29 21.05 31.04
C ALA A 144 5.07 19.72 30.98
N LEU A 145 4.61 18.66 31.64
CA LEU A 145 5.24 17.34 31.59
C LEU A 145 5.17 16.72 30.19
N ILE A 146 3.99 16.77 29.56
CA ILE A 146 3.78 16.28 28.19
C ILE A 146 4.74 17.01 27.25
N GLN A 147 4.84 18.34 27.36
CA GLN A 147 5.70 19.14 26.49
C GLN A 147 7.19 18.90 26.73
N LYS A 148 7.63 18.73 27.98
CA LYS A 148 9.06 18.57 28.31
C LYS A 148 9.59 17.14 28.16
N VAL A 149 8.73 16.13 28.27
CA VAL A 149 9.16 14.72 28.31
C VAL A 149 8.55 13.95 27.15
N GLU A 150 7.24 13.98 26.99
CA GLU A 150 6.55 13.10 26.05
C GLU A 150 6.74 13.52 24.59
N VAL A 151 6.69 14.83 24.29
CA VAL A 151 6.95 15.37 22.96
C VAL A 151 8.37 15.08 22.47
N PRO A 152 9.45 15.44 23.21
CA PRO A 152 10.81 15.13 22.73
C PRO A 152 11.06 13.63 22.62
N PHE A 153 10.53 12.82 23.55
CA PHE A 153 10.62 11.37 23.44
C PHE A 153 9.94 10.84 22.17
N LYS A 154 8.72 11.32 21.86
CA LYS A 154 8.03 10.97 20.61
C LYS A 154 8.82 11.38 19.39
N ASN A 155 9.40 12.58 19.38
CA ASN A 155 10.22 13.06 18.27
C ASN A 155 11.48 12.21 18.07
N ILE A 156 12.15 11.82 19.16
CA ILE A 156 13.31 10.91 19.09
C ILE A 156 12.87 9.54 18.58
N SER A 157 11.74 9.01 19.08
CA SER A 157 11.21 7.73 18.64
C SER A 157 10.84 7.74 17.15
N THR A 158 10.21 8.80 16.65
CA THR A 158 9.87 8.92 15.22
C THR A 158 11.12 9.09 14.37
N ALA A 159 12.12 9.86 14.82
CA ALA A 159 13.41 9.99 14.15
C ALA A 159 14.15 8.63 14.06
N LEU A 160 14.21 7.88 15.17
CA LEU A 160 14.79 6.53 15.20
C LEU A 160 14.05 5.57 14.27
N GLN A 161 12.71 5.64 14.25
CA GLN A 161 11.90 4.81 13.36
C GLN A 161 12.15 5.14 11.89
N ASN A 162 12.29 6.43 11.55
CA ASN A 162 12.62 6.88 10.20
C ASN A 162 14.03 6.41 9.79
N ASN A 163 15.01 6.54 10.68
CA ASN A 163 16.37 6.07 10.45
C ASN A 163 16.41 4.55 10.26
N MET A 164 15.69 3.79 11.09
CA MET A 164 15.56 2.34 10.94
C MET A 164 14.94 1.96 9.60
N HIS A 165 13.91 2.68 9.16
CA HIS A 165 13.29 2.45 7.86
C HIS A 165 14.26 2.77 6.70
N ALA A 166 15.02 3.86 6.79
CA ALA A 166 16.03 4.21 5.80
C ALA A 166 17.12 3.13 5.69
N VAL A 167 17.66 2.66 6.82
CA VAL A 167 18.64 1.56 6.85
C VAL A 167 18.05 0.27 6.26
N LYS A 168 16.78 -0.04 6.54
CA LYS A 168 16.10 -1.21 5.98
C LYS A 168 15.95 -1.13 4.45
N ILE A 169 15.69 0.05 3.90
CA ILE A 169 15.67 0.27 2.45
C ILE A 169 17.07 0.05 1.87
N GLN A 170 18.09 0.71 2.43
CA GLN A 170 19.47 0.54 1.98
C GLN A 170 19.92 -0.92 2.02
N TRP A 171 19.54 -1.66 3.06
CA TRP A 171 19.83 -3.09 3.16
C TRP A 171 19.15 -3.90 2.05
N ARG A 172 17.87 -3.63 1.75
CA ARG A 172 17.16 -4.30 0.64
C ARG A 172 17.79 -3.97 -0.72
N GLU A 173 18.16 -2.72 -0.94
CA GLU A 173 18.87 -2.30 -2.15
C GLU A 173 20.21 -3.02 -2.28
N ALA A 174 20.99 -3.09 -1.18
CA ALA A 174 22.25 -3.82 -1.16
C ALA A 174 22.06 -5.31 -1.43
N VAL A 175 21.02 -5.93 -0.88
CA VAL A 175 20.67 -7.34 -1.17
C VAL A 175 20.30 -7.50 -2.65
N HIS A 176 19.47 -6.62 -3.20
CA HIS A 176 19.09 -6.67 -4.61
C HIS A 176 20.31 -6.54 -5.53
N VAL A 177 21.20 -5.58 -5.25
CA VAL A 177 22.46 -5.40 -5.97
C VAL A 177 23.33 -6.65 -5.87
N ASN A 178 23.45 -7.25 -4.68
CA ASN A 178 24.20 -8.49 -4.48
C ASN A 178 23.61 -9.66 -5.29
N THR A 179 22.28 -9.82 -5.30
CA THR A 179 21.62 -10.83 -6.13
C THR A 179 21.91 -10.61 -7.61
N ARG A 180 21.77 -9.36 -8.09
CA ARG A 180 22.10 -9.00 -9.48
C ARG A 180 23.55 -9.36 -9.83
N TYR A 181 24.50 -9.08 -8.94
CA TYR A 181 25.91 -9.45 -9.16
C TYR A 181 26.11 -10.97 -9.16
N LYS A 182 25.42 -11.72 -8.31
CA LYS A 182 25.45 -13.19 -8.34
C LYS A 182 24.90 -13.74 -9.64
N ASP A 183 23.80 -13.19 -10.14
CA ASP A 183 23.19 -13.60 -11.41
C ASP A 183 24.15 -13.32 -12.58
N ILE A 184 24.77 -12.14 -12.61
CA ILE A 184 25.80 -11.79 -13.59
C ILE A 184 26.98 -12.76 -13.50
N MET A 185 27.45 -13.07 -12.29
CA MET A 185 28.55 -14.02 -12.08
C MET A 185 28.21 -15.43 -12.58
N LEU A 186 27.00 -15.91 -12.31
CA LEU A 186 26.52 -17.20 -12.81
C LEU A 186 26.44 -17.22 -14.34
N SER A 187 25.90 -16.15 -14.96
CA SER A 187 25.86 -16.00 -16.42
C SER A 187 27.26 -16.03 -17.02
N LEU A 188 28.21 -15.26 -16.46
CA LEU A 188 29.59 -15.22 -16.93
C LEU A 188 30.30 -16.58 -16.78
N GLN A 189 30.01 -17.31 -15.71
CA GLN A 189 30.55 -18.66 -15.51
C GLN A 189 29.98 -19.66 -16.54
N GLN A 190 28.68 -19.56 -16.82
CA GLN A 190 28.03 -20.38 -17.85
C GLN A 190 28.58 -20.06 -19.24
N ASP A 191 28.75 -18.78 -19.56
CA ASP A 191 29.36 -18.33 -20.81
C ASP A 191 30.81 -18.80 -20.93
N GLY A 192 31.60 -18.69 -19.86
CA GLY A 192 32.96 -19.25 -19.80
C GLY A 192 33.00 -20.75 -20.13
N SER A 193 32.06 -21.52 -19.57
CA SER A 193 31.93 -22.96 -19.86
C SER A 193 31.54 -23.24 -21.32
N ARG A 194 30.63 -22.41 -21.88
CA ARG A 194 30.23 -22.49 -23.29
C ARG A 194 31.39 -22.17 -24.23
N PHE A 195 32.17 -21.14 -23.92
CA PHE A 195 33.35 -20.79 -24.71
C PHE A 195 34.41 -21.89 -24.68
N GLU A 196 34.66 -22.51 -23.52
CA GLU A 196 35.58 -23.64 -23.42
C GLU A 196 35.10 -24.83 -24.27
N PHE A 197 33.81 -25.17 -24.21
CA PHE A 197 33.25 -26.23 -25.04
C PHE A 197 33.37 -25.92 -26.54
N ASN A 198 33.02 -24.70 -26.95
CA ASN A 198 33.12 -24.27 -28.35
C ASN A 198 34.58 -24.30 -28.83
N MET A 199 35.54 -23.88 -27.99
CA MET A 199 36.95 -23.94 -28.32
C MET A 199 37.40 -25.39 -28.57
N LYS A 200 37.07 -26.32 -27.67
CA LYS A 200 37.37 -27.74 -27.84
C LYS A 200 36.74 -28.34 -29.11
N CYS A 201 35.52 -27.94 -29.44
CA CYS A 201 34.85 -28.38 -30.67
C CYS A 201 35.59 -27.89 -31.92
N ILE A 202 35.98 -26.60 -31.96
CA ILE A 202 36.76 -26.01 -33.06
C ILE A 202 38.14 -26.68 -33.15
N GLU A 203 38.82 -26.91 -32.03
CA GLU A 203 40.11 -27.63 -31.99
C GLU A 203 39.97 -29.04 -32.57
N SER A 204 38.91 -29.76 -32.21
CA SER A 204 38.62 -31.08 -32.78
C SER A 204 38.37 -31.01 -34.30
N GLN A 205 37.61 -30.03 -34.77
CA GLN A 205 37.37 -29.83 -36.21
C GLN A 205 38.66 -29.50 -36.96
N LEU A 206 39.51 -28.63 -36.39
CA LEU A 206 40.80 -28.26 -36.95
C LEU A 206 41.72 -29.48 -37.02
N ASN A 207 41.71 -30.34 -36.00
CA ASN A 207 42.46 -31.60 -36.03
C ASN A 207 41.98 -32.54 -37.14
N VAL A 208 40.67 -32.68 -37.32
CA VAL A 208 40.11 -33.48 -38.43
C VAL A 208 40.51 -32.90 -39.78
N GLN A 209 40.44 -31.57 -39.96
CA GLN A 209 40.86 -30.90 -41.18
C GLN A 209 42.36 -31.05 -41.44
N ASN A 210 43.21 -30.94 -40.42
CA ASN A 210 44.66 -31.17 -40.55
C ASN A 210 44.96 -32.60 -41.00
N ASN A 211 44.25 -33.59 -40.44
CA ASN A 211 44.39 -34.98 -40.85
C ASN A 211 43.96 -35.20 -42.32
N GLU A 212 42.88 -34.55 -42.74
CA GLU A 212 42.44 -34.62 -44.14
C GLU A 212 43.42 -33.92 -45.09
N ILE A 213 43.95 -32.76 -44.72
CA ILE A 213 44.99 -32.07 -45.49
C ILE A 213 46.23 -32.97 -45.63
N ALA A 214 46.68 -33.60 -44.55
CA ALA A 214 47.82 -34.52 -44.59
C ALA A 214 47.54 -35.73 -45.51
N ARG A 215 46.32 -36.28 -45.48
CA ARG A 215 45.89 -37.35 -46.39
C ARG A 215 45.92 -36.88 -47.85
N LEU A 216 45.38 -35.71 -48.14
CA LEU A 216 45.34 -35.14 -49.49
C LEU A 216 46.74 -34.83 -50.02
N GLN A 217 47.65 -34.33 -49.16
CA GLN A 217 49.05 -34.13 -49.51
C GLN A 217 49.72 -35.45 -49.89
N LYS A 218 49.50 -36.52 -49.13
CA LYS A 218 50.02 -37.85 -49.46
C LYS A 218 49.50 -38.35 -50.82
N ILE A 219 48.20 -38.19 -51.09
CA ILE A 219 47.62 -38.57 -52.38
C ILE A 219 48.23 -37.73 -53.52
N ALA A 220 48.47 -36.43 -53.29
CA ALA A 220 49.11 -35.55 -54.27
C ALA A 220 50.56 -35.96 -54.55
N GLU A 221 51.32 -36.35 -53.52
CA GLU A 221 52.68 -36.89 -53.66
C GLU A 221 52.67 -38.20 -54.45
N GLU A 222 51.80 -39.16 -54.10
CA GLU A 222 51.63 -40.42 -54.82
C GLU A 222 51.25 -40.19 -56.29
N ALA A 223 50.30 -39.27 -56.56
CA ALA A 223 49.90 -38.91 -57.91
C ALA A 223 51.04 -38.23 -58.70
N SER A 224 51.83 -37.38 -58.05
CA SER A 224 53.02 -36.75 -58.65
C SER A 224 54.10 -37.78 -58.98
N GLU A 225 54.35 -38.73 -58.08
CA GLU A 225 55.28 -39.83 -58.30
C GLU A 225 54.82 -40.72 -59.47
N MET A 226 53.55 -41.10 -59.50
CA MET A 226 52.98 -41.90 -60.59
C MET A 226 53.07 -41.18 -61.94
N ARG A 227 52.81 -39.86 -61.96
CA ARG A 227 53.03 -39.04 -63.16
C ARG A 227 54.50 -38.98 -63.56
N GLY A 228 55.42 -38.87 -62.59
CA GLY A 228 56.86 -38.91 -62.82
C GLY A 228 57.33 -40.23 -63.42
N ARG A 229 56.87 -41.36 -62.86
CA ARG A 229 57.14 -42.72 -63.36
C ARG A 229 56.60 -42.90 -64.78
N ALA A 230 55.37 -42.47 -65.06
CA ALA A 230 54.78 -42.54 -66.39
C ALA A 230 55.56 -41.70 -67.43
N ARG A 231 55.97 -40.48 -67.07
CA ARG A 231 56.84 -39.64 -67.93
C ARG A 231 58.19 -40.31 -68.17
N GLY A 232 58.81 -40.89 -67.13
CA GLY A 232 60.08 -41.62 -67.26
C GLY A 232 59.97 -42.82 -68.20
N ALA A 233 58.91 -43.62 -68.06
CA ALA A 233 58.63 -44.77 -68.93
C ALA A 233 58.42 -44.33 -70.40
N LEU A 234 57.65 -43.26 -70.64
CA LEU A 234 57.46 -42.70 -71.98
C LEU A 234 58.77 -42.25 -72.62
N VAL A 235 59.62 -41.52 -71.89
CA VAL A 235 60.94 -41.08 -72.40
C VAL A 235 61.84 -42.28 -72.70
N GLN A 236 61.82 -43.33 -71.87
CA GLN A 236 62.59 -44.55 -72.13
C GLN A 236 62.08 -45.27 -73.38
N GLN A 237 60.77 -45.42 -73.53
CA GLN A 237 60.15 -46.03 -74.71
C GLN A 237 60.45 -45.23 -75.98
N GLU A 238 60.41 -43.90 -75.91
CA GLU A 238 60.78 -43.00 -77.01
C GLU A 238 62.26 -43.19 -77.40
N ARG A 239 63.18 -43.26 -76.44
CA ARG A 239 64.60 -43.55 -76.70
C ARG A 239 64.81 -44.93 -77.32
N SER A 240 64.15 -45.96 -76.82
CA SER A 240 64.22 -47.32 -77.38
C SER A 240 63.65 -47.37 -78.79
N ALA A 241 62.53 -46.70 -79.05
CA ALA A 241 61.94 -46.59 -80.38
C ALA A 241 62.84 -45.81 -81.34
N SER A 242 63.41 -44.67 -80.92
CA SER A 242 64.35 -43.88 -81.71
C SER A 242 65.64 -44.65 -82.03
N THR A 243 66.17 -45.41 -81.06
CA THR A 243 67.36 -46.26 -81.28
C THR A 243 67.04 -47.39 -82.25
N SER A 244 65.89 -48.05 -82.09
CA SER A 244 65.42 -49.09 -83.01
C SER A 244 65.20 -48.53 -84.42
N ALA A 245 64.66 -47.32 -84.56
CA ALA A 245 64.53 -46.63 -85.84
C ALA A 245 65.89 -46.34 -86.47
N LYS A 246 66.86 -45.81 -85.72
CA LYS A 246 68.23 -45.58 -86.20
C LYS A 246 68.91 -46.87 -86.69
N ILE A 247 68.72 -47.99 -85.97
CA ILE A 247 69.26 -49.30 -86.38
C ILE A 247 68.61 -49.75 -87.70
N ARG A 248 67.29 -49.63 -87.83
CA ARG A 248 66.59 -49.95 -89.09
C ARG A 248 67.06 -49.07 -90.24
N ASP A 249 67.23 -47.76 -90.03
CA ASP A 249 67.73 -46.83 -91.05
C ASP A 249 69.16 -47.18 -91.48
N GLN A 250 70.03 -47.57 -90.53
CA GLN A 250 71.38 -48.06 -90.84
C GLN A 250 71.32 -49.33 -91.70
N GLN A 251 70.55 -50.33 -91.29
CA GLN A 251 70.36 -51.58 -92.05
C GLN A 251 69.77 -51.31 -93.44
N GLU A 252 68.81 -50.39 -93.56
CA GLU A 252 68.24 -49.99 -94.84
C GLU A 252 69.28 -49.29 -95.72
N SER A 253 70.12 -48.43 -95.14
CA SER A 253 71.21 -47.76 -95.87
C SER A 253 72.29 -48.73 -96.35
N GLU A 254 72.66 -49.72 -95.53
CA GLU A 254 73.58 -50.80 -95.89
C GLU A 254 72.98 -51.69 -96.98
N GLY A 255 71.70 -52.05 -96.85
CA GLY A 255 70.93 -52.77 -97.87
C GLY A 255 70.88 -52.00 -99.19
N ARG A 256 70.59 -50.69 -99.15
CA ARG A 256 70.63 -49.80 -100.32
C ARG A 256 72.02 -49.79 -100.97
N LEU A 257 73.09 -49.75 -100.18
CA LEU A 257 74.47 -49.78 -100.70
C LEU A 257 74.79 -51.13 -101.37
N LEU A 258 74.41 -52.24 -100.76
CA LEU A 258 74.60 -53.59 -101.33
C LEU A 258 73.81 -53.76 -102.63
N VAL A 259 72.54 -53.32 -102.66
CA VAL A 259 71.72 -53.33 -103.88
C VAL A 259 72.34 -52.42 -104.94
N ALA A 260 72.82 -51.22 -104.59
CA ALA A 260 73.48 -50.34 -105.54
C ALA A 260 74.79 -50.95 -106.11
N LYS A 261 75.58 -51.63 -105.27
CA LYS A 261 76.75 -52.39 -105.73
C LYS A 261 76.34 -53.54 -106.65
N GLY A 262 75.33 -54.32 -106.26
CA GLY A 262 74.77 -55.40 -107.07
C GLY A 262 74.18 -54.90 -108.39
N GLN A 263 73.53 -53.74 -108.40
CA GLN A 263 73.05 -53.06 -109.61
C GLN A 263 74.22 -52.60 -110.47
N GLN A 264 75.30 -52.06 -109.91
CA GLN A 264 76.49 -51.73 -110.69
C GLN A 264 77.18 -52.97 -111.28
N GLU A 265 77.21 -54.08 -110.55
CA GLU A 265 77.76 -55.35 -111.03
C GLU A 265 76.86 -56.00 -112.08
N LEU A 266 75.53 -55.99 -111.86
CA LEU A 266 74.54 -56.40 -112.83
C LEU A 266 74.57 -55.49 -114.04
N GLU A 267 74.68 -54.17 -113.92
CA GLU A 267 74.81 -53.24 -115.05
C GLU A 267 76.12 -53.50 -115.82
N LYS A 268 77.23 -53.81 -115.14
CA LYS A 268 78.46 -54.29 -115.79
C LYS A 268 78.26 -55.62 -116.51
N LEU A 269 77.42 -56.52 -115.96
CA LEU A 269 77.01 -57.77 -116.59
C LEU A 269 75.97 -57.56 -117.70
N GLU A 270 75.09 -56.58 -117.59
CA GLU A 270 73.98 -56.29 -118.50
C GLU A 270 74.54 -55.59 -119.74
N ARG A 271 75.48 -54.66 -119.54
CA ARG A 271 76.37 -54.13 -120.60
C ARG A 271 77.24 -55.22 -121.24
N ARG A 272 77.35 -56.42 -120.65
CA ARG A 272 78.07 -57.58 -121.20
C ARG A 272 77.15 -58.67 -121.79
N ILE A 273 75.92 -58.82 -121.32
CA ILE A 273 75.05 -59.97 -121.58
C ILE A 273 73.77 -59.58 -122.35
N PHE A 274 73.30 -58.33 -122.28
CA PHE A 274 72.09 -57.89 -122.99
C PHE A 274 72.41 -56.88 -124.11
N GLN A 275 73.12 -57.38 -125.13
CA GLN A 275 72.73 -57.13 -126.51
C GLN A 275 71.72 -58.22 -126.90
N SER A 276 70.45 -57.84 -127.02
CA SER A 276 69.31 -58.64 -127.49
C SER A 276 68.56 -59.52 -126.46
N GLY A 277 67.23 -59.58 -126.64
CA GLY A 277 66.43 -60.75 -126.28
C GLY A 277 65.37 -60.55 -125.19
N LYS A 278 64.09 -60.65 -125.59
CA LYS A 278 62.85 -60.55 -124.78
C LYS A 278 62.48 -61.88 -124.08
N ILE A 279 61.26 -61.90 -123.51
CA ILE A 279 60.23 -62.96 -123.26
C ILE A 279 59.99 -63.45 -121.79
N PRO A 280 58.77 -63.98 -121.42
CA PRO A 280 57.96 -63.45 -120.31
C PRO A 280 57.38 -64.53 -119.33
N MET A 281 56.47 -64.11 -118.42
CA MET A 281 55.31 -64.81 -117.81
C MET A 281 55.49 -66.14 -117.05
N ARG A 282 54.98 -66.20 -115.80
CA ARG A 282 54.08 -67.31 -115.34
C ARG A 282 53.34 -67.03 -114.01
N THR A 283 52.03 -67.26 -114.03
CA THR A 283 51.05 -67.48 -112.93
C THR A 283 51.10 -68.93 -112.43
N GLU A 284 50.50 -69.24 -111.26
CA GLU A 284 49.83 -70.51 -110.78
C GLU A 284 49.62 -70.41 -109.25
N THR A 285 48.66 -71.01 -108.51
CA THR A 285 47.32 -71.64 -108.67
C THR A 285 46.78 -71.94 -107.25
N ASP A 286 45.45 -72.00 -107.10
CA ASP A 286 44.69 -72.46 -105.91
C ASP A 286 44.59 -73.99 -105.82
N SER A 287 44.38 -74.57 -104.63
CA SER A 287 43.72 -75.87 -104.47
C SER A 287 43.07 -76.09 -103.10
N LYS A 288 42.00 -76.91 -103.14
CA LYS A 288 40.86 -77.04 -102.23
C LYS A 288 40.61 -78.53 -101.96
N LEU A 289 39.79 -78.83 -100.93
CA LEU A 289 39.00 -80.06 -100.68
C LEU A 289 39.76 -81.30 -100.14
N GLU A 290 39.16 -82.34 -99.53
CA GLU A 290 37.96 -82.65 -98.72
C GLU A 290 37.94 -84.20 -98.61
N ASN A 291 37.12 -84.76 -97.70
CA ASN A 291 36.63 -86.16 -97.61
C ASN A 291 37.55 -87.23 -96.99
N ASN A 292 37.08 -88.38 -96.47
CA ASN A 292 35.89 -88.95 -95.76
C ASN A 292 36.16 -90.49 -95.74
N ILE A 293 35.30 -91.33 -95.14
CA ILE A 293 35.21 -92.83 -95.25
C ILE A 293 36.05 -93.62 -94.19
N VAL A 294 35.65 -94.72 -93.50
CA VAL A 294 34.40 -95.43 -93.07
C VAL A 294 34.85 -96.85 -92.59
N ARG A 295 34.04 -97.53 -91.74
CA ARG A 295 33.95 -99.01 -91.46
C ARG A 295 35.03 -99.71 -90.59
N GLU A 296 34.80 -100.83 -89.89
CA GLU A 296 33.65 -101.59 -89.31
C GLU A 296 34.25 -102.80 -88.54
N GLN A 297 33.53 -103.31 -87.51
CA GLN A 297 33.53 -104.70 -86.94
C GLN A 297 34.79 -105.17 -86.17
N SER A 298 34.72 -105.76 -84.96
CA SER A 298 34.05 -107.02 -84.56
C SER A 298 34.22 -107.28 -83.03
N THR A 299 33.47 -108.27 -82.52
CA THR A 299 33.04 -108.69 -81.15
C THR A 299 34.11 -109.40 -80.24
N PRO A 300 33.79 -110.12 -79.12
CA PRO A 300 33.42 -109.66 -77.77
C PRO A 300 34.17 -110.34 -76.56
N THR A 301 33.90 -109.86 -75.33
CA THR A 301 34.05 -110.48 -73.96
C THR A 301 35.44 -110.73 -73.31
N PRO A 302 35.62 -110.85 -71.96
CA PRO A 302 34.78 -110.44 -70.81
C PRO A 302 35.52 -109.79 -69.58
N GLN A 303 34.73 -109.07 -68.75
CA GLN A 303 34.76 -108.97 -67.27
C GLN A 303 35.75 -108.06 -66.50
N ASP A 304 35.12 -107.28 -65.60
CA ASP A 304 35.57 -106.73 -64.30
C ASP A 304 36.06 -105.26 -64.22
N GLY A 305 35.62 -104.38 -65.13
CA GLY A 305 35.83 -102.92 -65.02
C GLY A 305 34.59 -102.04 -65.24
N ASP A 306 33.44 -102.63 -65.58
CA ASP A 306 32.33 -101.93 -66.24
C ASP A 306 31.50 -101.03 -65.31
N ASP A 307 31.46 -101.28 -63.99
CA ASP A 307 30.63 -100.46 -63.08
C ASP A 307 31.10 -99.00 -62.99
N ILE A 308 32.42 -98.77 -62.99
CA ILE A 308 32.97 -97.40 -62.93
C ILE A 308 32.82 -96.72 -64.29
N VAL A 309 32.94 -97.48 -65.37
CA VAL A 309 32.81 -96.97 -66.73
C VAL A 309 31.35 -96.58 -67.00
N ASP A 310 30.38 -97.39 -66.58
CA ASP A 310 28.95 -97.13 -66.71
C ASP A 310 28.49 -95.95 -65.83
N ILE A 311 28.96 -95.87 -64.58
CA ILE A 311 28.69 -94.70 -63.72
C ILE A 311 29.29 -93.44 -64.34
N PHE A 312 30.49 -93.53 -64.90
CA PHE A 312 31.16 -92.40 -65.54
C PHE A 312 30.52 -92.01 -66.87
N GLU A 313 30.01 -92.97 -67.64
CA GLU A 313 29.30 -92.73 -68.88
C GLU A 313 27.92 -92.11 -68.62
N ASN A 314 27.24 -92.53 -67.54
CA ASN A 314 26.05 -91.87 -67.01
C ASN A 314 26.35 -90.44 -66.50
N LEU A 315 27.49 -90.23 -65.83
CA LEU A 315 27.94 -88.90 -65.40
C LEU A 315 28.24 -87.99 -66.60
N LYS A 316 28.86 -88.55 -67.65
CA LYS A 316 29.18 -87.88 -68.92
C LYS A 316 27.91 -87.48 -69.68
N GLN A 317 26.92 -88.37 -69.74
CA GLN A 317 25.60 -88.10 -70.31
C GLN A 317 24.82 -87.06 -69.49
N GLY A 318 24.81 -87.18 -68.15
CA GLY A 318 24.09 -86.26 -67.25
C GLY A 318 24.67 -84.84 -67.20
N THR A 319 25.98 -84.70 -67.43
CA THR A 319 26.65 -83.39 -67.53
C THR A 319 26.69 -82.84 -68.96
N GLY A 320 26.31 -83.63 -69.97
CA GLY A 320 26.31 -83.25 -71.39
C GLY A 320 27.69 -82.91 -71.94
N ALA A 321 28.74 -83.53 -71.39
CA ALA A 321 30.13 -83.31 -71.75
C ALA A 321 30.65 -84.48 -72.62
N THR A 322 31.55 -84.19 -73.56
CA THR A 322 32.02 -85.17 -74.55
C THR A 322 33.33 -85.84 -74.13
N THR A 323 34.07 -85.21 -73.22
CA THR A 323 35.39 -85.66 -72.76
C THR A 323 35.47 -85.67 -71.23
N THR A 324 36.29 -86.57 -70.68
CA THR A 324 36.48 -86.73 -69.22
C THR A 324 36.90 -85.43 -68.52
N GLU A 325 37.81 -84.67 -69.13
CA GLU A 325 38.28 -83.38 -68.63
C GLU A 325 37.15 -82.34 -68.58
N GLU A 326 36.24 -82.38 -69.56
CA GLU A 326 35.13 -81.43 -69.68
C GLU A 326 34.10 -81.63 -68.55
N VAL A 327 33.86 -82.88 -68.13
CA VAL A 327 33.01 -83.20 -66.96
C VAL A 327 33.58 -82.56 -65.69
N VAL A 328 34.88 -82.73 -65.44
CA VAL A 328 35.57 -82.15 -64.27
C VAL A 328 35.53 -80.62 -64.32
N GLN A 329 35.71 -80.03 -65.49
CA GLN A 329 35.69 -78.59 -65.67
C GLN A 329 34.29 -77.99 -65.44
N ARG A 330 33.23 -78.68 -65.87
CA ARG A 330 31.83 -78.29 -65.57
C ARG A 330 31.50 -78.38 -64.08
N PHE A 331 31.94 -79.43 -63.38
CA PHE A 331 31.77 -79.51 -61.91
C PHE A 331 32.55 -78.43 -61.17
N ARG A 332 33.76 -78.09 -61.62
CA ARG A 332 34.53 -76.96 -61.04
C ARG A 332 33.81 -75.64 -61.27
N ALA A 333 33.31 -75.39 -62.49
CA ALA A 333 32.54 -74.20 -62.82
C ALA A 333 31.21 -74.14 -62.03
N GLN A 334 30.53 -75.28 -61.84
CA GLN A 334 29.33 -75.38 -61.02
C GLN A 334 29.63 -75.05 -59.56
N ARG A 335 30.71 -75.62 -58.99
CA ARG A 335 31.14 -75.31 -57.62
C ARG A 335 31.51 -73.85 -57.43
N GLU A 336 32.18 -73.25 -58.41
CA GLU A 336 32.52 -71.81 -58.39
C GLU A 336 31.26 -70.95 -58.50
N THR A 337 30.29 -71.35 -59.33
CA THR A 337 29.00 -70.67 -59.46
C THR A 337 28.19 -70.78 -58.17
N ASP A 338 28.13 -71.94 -57.54
CA ASP A 338 27.49 -72.15 -56.24
C ASP A 338 28.15 -71.31 -55.15
N PHE A 339 29.49 -71.26 -55.12
CA PHE A 339 30.22 -70.40 -54.21
C PHE A 339 29.89 -68.92 -54.43
N ARG A 340 29.86 -68.47 -55.70
CA ARG A 340 29.51 -67.08 -56.05
C ARG A 340 28.08 -66.74 -55.67
N LEU A 341 27.12 -67.63 -55.93
CA LEU A 341 25.71 -67.45 -55.58
C LEU A 341 25.52 -67.41 -54.06
N ASN A 342 26.21 -68.28 -53.31
CA ASN A 342 26.14 -68.27 -51.86
C ASN A 342 26.76 -66.99 -51.27
N ASN A 343 27.86 -66.49 -51.86
CA ASN A 343 28.47 -65.24 -51.45
C ASN A 343 27.57 -64.04 -51.77
N LEU A 344 26.93 -64.03 -52.95
CA LEU A 344 25.93 -63.02 -53.32
C LEU A 344 24.73 -63.05 -52.37
N ARG A 345 24.20 -64.25 -52.07
CA ARG A 345 23.11 -64.43 -51.10
C ARG A 345 23.48 -63.90 -49.73
N ASN A 346 24.65 -64.26 -49.21
CA ASN A 346 25.13 -63.76 -47.92
C ASN A 346 25.29 -62.24 -47.91
N ASN A 347 25.86 -61.65 -48.96
CA ASN A 347 26.00 -60.19 -49.08
C ASN A 347 24.64 -59.50 -49.13
N SER A 348 23.69 -60.01 -49.93
CA SER A 348 22.32 -59.49 -49.97
C SER A 348 21.60 -59.65 -48.63
N GLU A 349 21.85 -60.72 -47.88
CA GLU A 349 21.26 -60.93 -46.55
C GLU A 349 21.86 -59.99 -45.50
N ILE A 350 23.16 -59.68 -45.58
CA ILE A 350 23.82 -58.68 -44.74
C ILE A 350 23.29 -57.28 -45.06
N GLU A 351 23.17 -56.93 -46.34
CA GLU A 351 22.64 -55.65 -46.79
C GLU A 351 21.18 -55.48 -46.37
N LYS A 352 20.35 -56.53 -46.52
CA LYS A 352 18.98 -56.56 -46.02
C LYS A 352 18.93 -56.29 -44.51
N ARG A 353 19.72 -56.99 -43.71
CA ARG A 353 19.79 -56.77 -42.25
C ARG A 353 20.25 -55.36 -41.89
N HIS A 354 21.15 -54.78 -42.68
CA HIS A 354 21.58 -53.39 -42.48
C HIS A 354 20.44 -52.42 -42.80
N LEU A 355 19.73 -52.62 -43.91
CA LEU A 355 18.59 -51.80 -44.32
C LEU A 355 17.44 -51.89 -43.31
N GLU A 356 17.13 -53.08 -42.80
CA GLU A 356 16.13 -53.28 -41.73
C GLU A 356 16.49 -52.49 -40.47
N LYS A 357 17.76 -52.55 -40.03
CA LYS A 357 18.21 -51.75 -38.88
C LYS A 357 18.12 -50.24 -39.14
N THR A 358 18.51 -49.78 -40.34
CA THR A 358 18.37 -48.35 -40.67
C THR A 358 16.91 -47.93 -40.73
N GLN A 359 16.02 -48.79 -41.20
CA GLN A 359 14.58 -48.54 -41.23
C GLN A 359 14.00 -48.47 -39.81
N GLU A 360 14.40 -49.37 -38.91
CA GLU A 360 14.00 -49.31 -37.49
C GLU A 360 14.48 -48.03 -36.81
N LEU A 361 15.73 -47.62 -37.07
CA LEU A 361 16.27 -46.36 -36.53
C LEU A 361 15.51 -45.13 -37.06
N LEU A 362 15.26 -45.07 -38.37
CA LEU A 362 14.48 -43.97 -38.95
C LEU A 362 13.04 -43.95 -38.41
N ASN A 363 12.41 -45.12 -38.25
CA ASN A 363 11.07 -45.20 -37.68
C ASN A 363 11.05 -44.71 -36.23
N TYR A 364 12.07 -45.07 -35.44
CA TYR A 364 12.20 -44.60 -34.07
C TYR A 364 12.41 -43.09 -33.98
N GLU A 365 13.25 -42.53 -34.85
CA GLU A 365 13.47 -41.08 -34.96
C GLU A 365 12.18 -40.35 -35.37
N LEU A 366 11.46 -40.89 -36.36
CA LEU A 366 10.18 -40.34 -36.82
C LEU A 366 9.12 -40.35 -35.71
N ASP A 367 9.02 -41.43 -34.95
CA ASP A 367 8.10 -41.50 -33.81
C ASP A 367 8.50 -40.52 -32.69
N GLN A 368 9.80 -40.34 -32.41
CA GLN A 368 10.24 -39.28 -31.50
C GLN A 368 9.83 -37.88 -31.96
N TYR A 369 9.96 -37.58 -33.26
CA TYR A 369 9.53 -36.31 -33.81
C TYR A 369 8.02 -36.10 -33.69
N LYS A 370 7.19 -37.13 -33.98
CA LYS A 370 5.73 -37.06 -33.77
C LYS A 370 5.38 -36.73 -32.31
N PHE A 371 6.02 -37.39 -31.35
CA PHE A 371 5.74 -37.15 -29.93
C PHE A 371 6.32 -35.81 -29.43
N ALA A 372 7.38 -35.29 -30.05
CA ALA A 372 7.88 -33.95 -29.77
C ALA A 372 6.89 -32.89 -30.29
N GLU A 373 6.43 -33.02 -31.53
CA GLU A 373 5.46 -32.10 -32.14
C GLU A 373 4.13 -32.06 -31.38
N ILE A 374 3.62 -33.23 -30.94
CA ILE A 374 2.40 -33.29 -30.13
C ILE A 374 2.61 -32.57 -28.79
N ARG A 375 3.73 -32.82 -28.09
CA ARG A 375 4.02 -32.15 -26.81
C ARG A 375 4.17 -30.64 -26.95
N ASP A 376 4.85 -30.17 -28.00
CA ASP A 376 4.99 -28.75 -28.26
C ASP A 376 3.62 -28.12 -28.62
N SER A 377 2.79 -28.84 -29.38
CA SER A 377 1.43 -28.38 -29.71
C SER A 377 0.51 -28.29 -28.49
N GLU A 378 0.58 -29.26 -27.56
CA GLU A 378 -0.16 -29.25 -26.30
C GLU A 378 0.32 -28.11 -25.38
N GLN A 379 1.64 -27.93 -25.25
CA GLN A 379 2.19 -26.80 -24.50
C GLN A 379 1.80 -25.44 -25.10
N ASN A 380 1.79 -25.33 -26.43
CA ASN A 380 1.36 -24.11 -27.11
C ASN A 380 -0.15 -23.85 -26.90
N LEU A 381 -0.98 -24.89 -26.90
CA LEU A 381 -2.41 -24.80 -26.57
C LEU A 381 -2.61 -24.32 -25.13
N GLU A 382 -1.90 -24.91 -24.16
CA GLU A 382 -1.98 -24.48 -22.75
C GLU A 382 -1.54 -23.03 -22.56
N GLN A 383 -0.47 -22.60 -23.24
CA GLN A 383 -0.03 -21.21 -23.20
C GLN A 383 -1.04 -20.25 -23.85
N LEU A 384 -1.67 -20.65 -24.97
CA LEU A 384 -2.73 -19.87 -25.60
C LEU A 384 -3.95 -19.73 -24.68
N ASP A 385 -4.35 -20.79 -24.00
CA ASP A 385 -5.46 -20.75 -23.04
C ASP A 385 -5.14 -19.85 -21.84
N GLN A 386 -3.90 -19.90 -21.31
CA GLN A 386 -3.45 -18.98 -20.27
C GLN A 386 -3.49 -17.52 -20.73
N LEU A 387 -3.02 -17.23 -21.95
CA LEU A 387 -3.09 -15.89 -22.53
C LEU A 387 -4.53 -15.42 -22.75
N ASN A 388 -5.41 -16.30 -23.23
CA ASN A 388 -6.84 -15.98 -23.40
C ASN A 388 -7.49 -15.64 -22.07
N ASN A 389 -7.22 -16.40 -21.01
CA ASN A 389 -7.74 -16.11 -19.67
C ASN A 389 -7.25 -14.74 -19.15
N LEU A 390 -5.96 -14.42 -19.34
CA LEU A 390 -5.42 -13.10 -18.97
C LEU A 390 -6.07 -11.97 -19.78
N ILE A 391 -6.33 -12.19 -21.07
CA ILE A 391 -7.03 -11.21 -21.93
C ILE A 391 -8.47 -11.00 -21.44
N GLU A 392 -9.18 -12.07 -21.09
CA GLU A 392 -10.53 -11.98 -20.53
C GLU A 392 -10.56 -11.22 -19.19
N GLU A 393 -9.63 -11.53 -18.28
CA GLU A 393 -9.50 -10.80 -17.00
C GLU A 393 -9.22 -9.29 -17.22
N GLN A 394 -8.31 -8.96 -18.15
CA GLN A 394 -8.02 -7.57 -18.49
C GLN A 394 -9.24 -6.87 -19.10
N ASN A 395 -9.98 -7.54 -19.98
CA ASN A 395 -11.21 -7.00 -20.56
C ASN A 395 -12.28 -6.75 -19.49
N GLU A 396 -12.42 -7.63 -18.50
CA GLU A 396 -13.33 -7.40 -17.37
C GLU A 396 -12.90 -6.20 -16.52
N LEU A 397 -11.60 -6.09 -16.21
CA LEU A 397 -11.07 -4.95 -15.47
C LEU A 397 -11.32 -3.65 -16.24
N GLN A 398 -11.06 -3.64 -17.54
CA GLN A 398 -11.32 -2.49 -18.40
C GLN A 398 -12.80 -2.10 -18.38
N LYS A 399 -13.73 -3.05 -18.51
CA LYS A 399 -15.18 -2.79 -18.40
C LYS A 399 -15.55 -2.21 -17.03
N LYS A 400 -14.97 -2.70 -15.93
CA LYS A 400 -15.17 -2.16 -14.58
C LYS A 400 -14.68 -0.72 -14.48
N TYR A 401 -13.50 -0.40 -15.03
CA TYR A 401 -12.98 0.96 -15.07
C TYR A 401 -13.81 1.90 -15.95
N GLU A 402 -14.26 1.45 -17.11
CA GLU A 402 -15.14 2.22 -18.00
C GLU A 402 -16.47 2.56 -17.31
N SER A 403 -17.09 1.58 -16.63
CA SER A 403 -18.32 1.81 -15.86
C SER A 403 -18.12 2.82 -14.73
N GLN A 404 -17.00 2.75 -13.99
CA GLN A 404 -16.66 3.76 -12.98
C GLN A 404 -16.41 5.15 -13.58
N LYS A 405 -15.74 5.21 -14.74
CA LYS A 405 -15.49 6.46 -15.48
C LYS A 405 -16.80 7.07 -15.97
N GLU A 406 -17.75 6.27 -16.45
CA GLU A 406 -19.08 6.75 -16.82
C GLU A 406 -19.87 7.24 -15.60
N GLY A 407 -19.84 6.51 -14.49
CA GLY A 407 -20.47 6.93 -13.24
C GLY A 407 -19.92 8.26 -12.71
N THR A 408 -18.59 8.44 -12.73
CA THR A 408 -17.96 9.71 -12.32
C THR A 408 -18.29 10.85 -13.29
N LYS A 409 -18.30 10.61 -14.61
CA LYS A 409 -18.77 11.59 -15.60
C LYS A 409 -20.21 12.02 -15.35
N ALA A 410 -21.11 11.08 -15.06
CA ALA A 410 -22.51 11.38 -14.75
C ALA A 410 -22.64 12.24 -13.48
N ILE A 411 -21.86 11.94 -12.44
CA ILE A 411 -21.82 12.76 -11.22
C ILE A 411 -21.28 14.16 -11.52
N ILE A 412 -20.21 14.29 -12.31
CA ILE A 412 -19.66 15.59 -12.70
C ILE A 412 -20.69 16.40 -13.51
N GLN A 413 -21.42 15.76 -14.43
CA GLN A 413 -22.51 16.41 -15.17
C GLN A 413 -23.64 16.86 -14.25
N LEU A 414 -24.03 16.04 -13.27
CA LEU A 414 -25.04 16.41 -12.27
C LEU A 414 -24.60 17.59 -11.40
N VAL A 415 -23.35 17.56 -10.93
CA VAL A 415 -22.75 18.66 -10.17
C VAL A 415 -22.69 19.92 -11.03
N GLY A 416 -22.28 19.81 -12.29
CA GLY A 416 -22.31 20.91 -13.27
C GLY A 416 -23.71 21.50 -13.42
N ALA A 417 -24.74 20.67 -13.64
CA ALA A 417 -26.12 21.13 -13.75
C ALA A 417 -26.63 21.80 -12.46
N SER A 418 -26.23 21.30 -11.29
CA SER A 418 -26.60 21.92 -10.00
C SER A 418 -25.91 23.27 -9.78
N LEU A 419 -24.66 23.40 -10.20
CA LEU A 419 -23.90 24.65 -10.18
C LEU A 419 -24.48 25.67 -11.15
N ASP A 420 -24.86 25.25 -12.36
CA ASP A 420 -25.57 26.09 -13.31
C ASP A 420 -26.91 26.57 -12.76
N SER A 421 -27.66 25.70 -12.08
CA SER A 421 -28.92 26.08 -11.43
C SER A 421 -28.69 27.11 -10.30
N LEU A 422 -27.63 26.96 -9.51
CA LEU A 422 -27.27 27.90 -8.46
C LEU A 422 -26.82 29.25 -9.06
N TYR A 423 -26.00 29.19 -10.11
CA TYR A 423 -25.48 30.35 -10.82
C TYR A 423 -26.62 31.16 -11.47
N ARG A 424 -27.59 30.50 -12.11
CA ARG A 424 -28.80 31.14 -12.64
C ARG A 424 -29.67 31.77 -11.54
N GLY A 425 -29.62 31.24 -10.32
CA GLY A 425 -30.30 31.82 -9.16
C GLY A 425 -29.68 33.15 -8.69
N VAL A 426 -28.38 33.36 -8.93
CA VAL A 426 -27.66 34.60 -8.62
C VAL A 426 -27.66 35.58 -9.81
N HIS A 427 -27.58 35.05 -11.04
CA HIS A 427 -27.55 35.83 -12.28
C HIS A 427 -28.49 35.24 -13.36
N PRO A 428 -29.71 35.80 -13.55
CA PRO A 428 -30.72 35.23 -14.47
C PRO A 428 -30.36 35.22 -15.96
N PHE A 429 -29.34 35.98 -16.39
CA PHE A 429 -29.00 36.21 -17.81
C PHE A 429 -27.64 35.66 -18.25
N SER A 430 -26.95 34.89 -17.40
CA SER A 430 -25.60 34.41 -17.71
C SER A 430 -25.57 33.11 -18.53
N SER A 431 -24.49 32.95 -19.31
CA SER A 431 -24.25 31.82 -20.22
C SER A 431 -23.83 30.55 -19.48
N VAL A 432 -24.21 29.39 -20.02
CA VAL A 432 -23.84 28.05 -19.51
C VAL A 432 -22.35 27.80 -19.72
N GLU A 433 -21.63 27.41 -18.67
CA GLU A 433 -20.23 26.99 -18.78
C GLU A 433 -20.11 25.46 -18.79
N SER A 434 -19.59 24.89 -19.89
CA SER A 434 -19.41 23.42 -20.01
C SER A 434 -18.43 22.79 -19.01
N ASN A 435 -17.55 23.59 -18.39
CA ASN A 435 -16.55 23.09 -17.44
C ASN A 435 -16.97 23.40 -16.00
N SER A 436 -17.42 22.39 -15.26
CA SER A 436 -17.88 22.51 -13.87
C SER A 436 -16.84 23.12 -12.93
N LYS A 437 -15.54 22.95 -13.22
CA LYS A 437 -14.43 23.57 -12.47
C LYS A 437 -14.32 25.09 -12.71
N MET A 438 -14.54 25.53 -13.95
CA MET A 438 -14.52 26.97 -14.30
C MET A 438 -15.76 27.66 -13.74
N ALA A 439 -16.92 26.98 -13.81
CA ALA A 439 -18.15 27.45 -13.20
C ALA A 439 -18.00 27.63 -11.68
N LEU A 440 -17.37 26.68 -10.98
CA LEU A 440 -17.04 26.80 -9.55
C LEU A 440 -16.11 27.97 -9.24
N GLN A 441 -15.07 28.16 -10.05
CA GLN A 441 -14.12 29.26 -9.85
C GLN A 441 -14.79 30.63 -10.06
N ARG A 442 -15.68 30.76 -11.06
CA ARG A 442 -16.43 32.00 -11.28
C ARG A 442 -17.45 32.29 -10.18
N VAL A 443 -18.24 31.29 -9.78
CA VAL A 443 -19.15 31.42 -8.64
C VAL A 443 -18.38 31.80 -7.37
N GLN A 444 -17.20 31.21 -7.15
CA GLN A 444 -16.36 31.54 -6.01
C GLN A 444 -15.82 32.99 -6.07
N THR A 445 -15.34 33.45 -7.22
CA THR A 445 -14.85 34.83 -7.37
C THR A 445 -15.97 35.83 -7.18
N GLU A 446 -17.13 35.60 -7.80
CA GLU A 446 -18.27 36.51 -7.69
C GLU A 446 -18.89 36.51 -6.28
N LEU A 447 -18.99 35.35 -5.61
CA LEU A 447 -19.40 35.30 -4.20
C LEU A 447 -18.38 35.99 -3.29
N SER A 448 -17.08 35.88 -3.58
CA SER A 448 -16.06 36.60 -2.81
C SER A 448 -16.14 38.12 -3.02
N GLU A 449 -16.52 38.56 -4.21
CA GLU A 449 -16.75 39.97 -4.54
C GLU A 449 -17.99 40.51 -3.83
N ILE A 450 -19.11 39.77 -3.88
CA ILE A 450 -20.34 40.08 -3.12
C ILE A 450 -20.07 40.09 -1.61
N MET A 451 -19.31 39.12 -1.08
CA MET A 451 -18.91 39.13 0.33
C MET A 451 -17.99 40.32 0.68
N MET A 452 -17.17 40.77 -0.26
CA MET A 452 -16.31 41.94 -0.07
C MET A 452 -17.15 43.23 -0.04
N GLU A 453 -18.15 43.37 -0.91
CA GLU A 453 -19.13 44.47 -0.88
C GLU A 453 -19.96 44.45 0.42
N LEU A 454 -20.37 43.27 0.89
CA LEU A 454 -21.13 43.10 2.14
C LEU A 454 -20.30 43.41 3.39
N ASN A 455 -18.98 43.20 3.33
CA ASN A 455 -18.02 43.60 4.36
C ASN A 455 -17.72 45.11 4.31
N GLN A 456 -17.73 45.75 3.14
CA GLN A 456 -17.62 47.21 3.01
C GLN A 456 -18.88 47.93 3.55
N ALA A 457 -20.05 47.29 3.49
CA ALA A 457 -21.31 47.81 4.03
C ALA A 457 -21.46 47.72 5.58
N LYS A 458 -20.44 47.24 6.31
CA LYS A 458 -20.41 47.22 7.79
C LYS A 458 -19.30 48.12 8.34
N PRO A 459 -19.58 49.10 9.23
CA PRO A 459 -18.54 49.91 9.82
C PRO A 459 -17.86 49.19 10.99
N SER A 460 -16.53 49.08 10.87
CA SER A 460 -15.53 49.13 11.94
C SER A 460 -15.59 48.08 13.07
N ILE A 461 -14.75 47.04 12.96
CA ILE A 461 -13.94 46.55 14.11
C ILE A 461 -12.52 46.26 13.62
N LYS A 462 -11.57 46.95 14.26
CA LYS A 462 -10.15 47.01 13.96
C LYS A 462 -9.48 45.64 14.11
N GLN A 463 -8.67 45.25 13.12
CA GLN A 463 -7.59 44.28 13.32
C GLN A 463 -6.50 44.87 14.24
N PRO A 464 -5.63 44.02 14.78
CA PRO A 464 -4.21 44.32 14.66
C PRO A 464 -3.50 43.25 13.84
N ILE A 465 -2.68 43.77 12.93
CA ILE A 465 -1.64 43.13 12.14
C ILE A 465 -0.49 42.74 13.07
N MET A 466 0.09 41.55 12.86
CA MET A 466 1.54 41.25 12.88
C MET A 466 1.72 39.74 12.86
N ILE A 467 2.07 39.16 11.71
CA ILE A 467 2.91 37.96 11.66
C ILE A 467 4.02 38.22 10.65
N GLU A 468 5.19 38.36 11.24
CA GLU A 468 6.52 38.47 10.68
C GLU A 468 6.85 37.19 9.89
N GLN A 469 7.24 37.35 8.63
CA GLN A 469 7.89 36.30 7.86
C GLN A 469 9.28 36.08 8.46
N LEU A 470 9.46 34.97 9.15
CA LEU A 470 10.77 34.45 9.53
C LEU A 470 11.25 33.55 8.39
N ASP A 471 12.09 34.11 7.52
CA ASP A 471 13.01 33.37 6.69
C ASP A 471 14.02 32.68 7.62
N MET A 472 13.84 31.38 7.83
CA MET A 472 14.84 30.51 8.46
C MET A 472 15.75 29.95 7.37
N ASP A 473 16.80 30.71 7.06
CA ASP A 473 18.01 30.22 6.40
C ASP A 473 18.82 29.36 7.40
N GLU A 474 18.47 28.10 7.56
CA GLU A 474 19.35 27.10 8.19
C GLU A 474 19.25 25.79 7.42
N ASP A 475 20.14 25.61 6.43
CA ASP A 475 20.68 24.30 6.02
C ASP A 475 21.86 24.52 5.06
N ARG A 476 22.89 25.21 5.57
CA ARG A 476 24.19 25.39 4.89
C ARG A 476 25.28 24.62 5.63
N TRP A 477 25.03 23.34 5.90
CA TRP A 477 26.02 22.48 6.54
C TRP A 477 26.01 21.08 5.92
N LEU A 478 26.36 20.96 4.63
CA LEU A 478 26.89 19.73 4.03
C LEU A 478 27.52 20.04 2.64
N PRO A 479 28.67 19.41 2.27
CA PRO A 479 29.34 19.70 1.00
C PRO A 479 28.55 19.27 -0.27
N PRO A 480 28.83 19.90 -1.43
CA PRO A 480 27.97 19.85 -2.62
C PRO A 480 27.65 18.49 -3.30
N PRO A 481 28.44 17.39 -3.21
CA PRO A 481 28.12 16.21 -4.03
C PRO A 481 26.98 15.33 -3.48
N TYR A 482 26.38 15.65 -2.32
CA TYR A 482 25.36 14.77 -1.70
C TYR A 482 23.97 15.37 -1.53
N SER A 483 23.74 16.66 -1.82
CA SER A 483 22.42 17.30 -1.70
C SER A 483 21.40 16.81 -2.74
N GLY A 484 21.86 16.16 -3.82
CA GLY A 484 21.00 15.64 -4.89
C GLY A 484 20.38 14.25 -4.65
N LEU A 485 20.78 13.50 -3.61
CA LEU A 485 20.33 12.12 -3.41
C LEU A 485 19.08 11.97 -2.52
N VAL A 486 18.63 13.02 -1.83
CA VAL A 486 17.57 12.90 -0.81
C VAL A 486 16.18 13.36 -1.31
N THR A 487 16.08 14.02 -2.47
CA THR A 487 14.81 14.60 -2.97
C THR A 487 14.27 13.98 -4.25
N ARG A 488 14.75 12.79 -4.64
CA ARG A 488 14.13 12.02 -5.73
C ARG A 488 13.50 10.75 -5.19
N THR A 489 12.25 10.85 -4.76
CA THR A 489 11.33 9.71 -4.83
C THR A 489 11.25 9.25 -6.29
N PRO A 490 11.66 8.02 -6.63
CA PRO A 490 11.39 7.49 -7.95
C PRO A 490 9.88 7.31 -8.08
N ILE A 491 9.31 7.89 -9.13
CA ILE A 491 7.98 7.56 -9.62
C ILE A 491 7.98 6.04 -9.89
N PRO A 492 6.98 5.27 -9.44
CA PRO A 492 6.93 3.84 -9.75
C PRO A 492 6.82 3.67 -11.26
N GLN A 493 7.87 3.13 -11.88
CA GLN A 493 7.72 2.52 -13.20
C GLN A 493 7.00 1.19 -13.00
N GLU A 494 5.93 1.00 -13.75
CA GLU A 494 5.23 -0.28 -13.88
C GLU A 494 6.20 -1.29 -14.51
N GLU A 495 6.69 -2.22 -13.69
CA GLU A 495 7.42 -3.38 -14.18
C GLU A 495 6.44 -4.46 -14.64
N SER A 496 6.68 -4.98 -15.84
CA SER A 496 5.99 -6.12 -16.43
C SER A 496 6.26 -7.41 -15.63
N PRO A 497 5.37 -8.42 -15.68
CA PRO A 497 5.51 -9.62 -14.85
C PRO A 497 6.62 -10.54 -15.39
N ILE A 498 7.55 -10.95 -14.52
CA ILE A 498 8.42 -12.10 -14.72
C ILE A 498 7.85 -13.27 -13.89
N PRO A 499 7.78 -14.51 -14.41
CA PRO A 499 7.19 -15.65 -13.71
C PRO A 499 8.05 -16.11 -12.53
N GLN A 500 7.40 -16.47 -11.43
CA GLN A 500 8.06 -17.07 -10.26
C GLN A 500 8.21 -18.59 -10.43
N PRO A 501 9.34 -19.19 -9.99
CA PRO A 501 9.40 -20.63 -9.81
C PRO A 501 8.72 -21.01 -8.49
N ILE A 502 7.99 -22.12 -8.56
CA ILE A 502 7.31 -22.81 -7.46
C ILE A 502 8.34 -23.31 -6.44
N GLY A 503 8.14 -23.01 -5.15
CA GLY A 503 8.91 -23.67 -4.10
C GLY A 503 8.70 -23.12 -2.68
N SER A 504 8.18 -24.01 -1.83
CA SER A 504 8.27 -24.03 -0.35
C SER A 504 7.17 -23.31 0.44
N ASP A 505 6.20 -24.15 0.81
CA ASP A 505 5.11 -24.03 1.75
C ASP A 505 5.63 -24.16 3.20
N ASP A 506 6.20 -23.10 3.82
CA ASP A 506 6.29 -22.98 5.31
C ASP A 506 6.81 -21.65 5.89
N ASP A 507 6.55 -20.48 5.27
CA ASP A 507 6.84 -19.20 5.92
C ASP A 507 5.52 -18.52 6.33
N GLU A 508 5.30 -18.38 7.66
CA GLU A 508 4.20 -17.63 8.26
C GLU A 508 3.94 -16.32 7.50
N GLU A 509 2.79 -16.27 6.84
CA GLU A 509 2.41 -15.23 5.89
C GLU A 509 2.28 -13.87 6.60
N VAL A 510 3.38 -13.10 6.60
CA VAL A 510 3.41 -11.73 7.11
C VAL A 510 2.41 -10.91 6.29
N PRO A 511 1.33 -10.38 6.89
CA PRO A 511 0.25 -9.79 6.12
C PRO A 511 0.75 -8.64 5.23
N THR A 512 0.49 -8.77 3.93
CA THR A 512 0.92 -7.80 2.93
C THR A 512 0.41 -6.40 3.29
N ARG A 513 1.17 -5.35 2.98
CA ARG A 513 0.78 -3.95 3.24
C ARG A 513 -0.64 -3.60 2.76
N GLY A 514 -1.11 -4.22 1.67
CA GLY A 514 -2.47 -4.09 1.17
C GLY A 514 -3.53 -4.71 2.09
N TYR A 515 -3.24 -5.86 2.70
CA TYR A 515 -4.10 -6.50 3.69
C TYR A 515 -4.20 -5.66 4.96
N LEU A 516 -3.07 -5.19 5.51
CA LEU A 516 -3.04 -4.29 6.67
C LEU A 516 -3.79 -2.99 6.39
N LYS A 517 -3.66 -2.43 5.19
CA LYS A 517 -4.38 -1.22 4.78
C LYS A 517 -5.90 -1.46 4.68
N ARG A 518 -6.33 -2.59 4.12
CA ARG A 518 -7.75 -2.97 4.07
C ARG A 518 -8.33 -3.21 5.46
N GLN A 519 -7.59 -3.89 6.34
CA GLN A 519 -8.03 -4.17 7.70
C GLN A 519 -8.09 -2.87 8.54
N ALA A 520 -7.12 -1.98 8.40
CA ALA A 520 -7.15 -0.66 9.04
C ALA A 520 -8.33 0.19 8.52
N GLN A 521 -8.60 0.15 7.21
CA GLN A 521 -9.75 0.83 6.62
C GLN A 521 -11.07 0.27 7.15
N LEU A 522 -11.21 -1.06 7.25
CA LEU A 522 -12.39 -1.72 7.82
C LEU A 522 -12.60 -1.35 9.30
N VAL A 523 -11.53 -1.20 10.08
CA VAL A 523 -11.62 -0.76 11.49
C VAL A 523 -12.04 0.72 11.59
N VAL A 524 -11.54 1.57 10.70
CA VAL A 524 -11.93 2.99 10.60
C VAL A 524 -13.39 3.12 10.17
N ASP A 525 -13.82 2.37 9.15
CA ASP A 525 -15.18 2.36 8.64
C ASP A 525 -16.18 1.80 9.66
N ALA A 526 -15.78 0.76 10.41
CA ALA A 526 -16.58 0.20 11.51
C ALA A 526 -16.71 1.20 12.69
N ARG A 527 -15.69 2.01 12.97
CA ARG A 527 -15.75 3.09 13.98
C ARG A 527 -16.57 4.29 13.52
N LEU A 528 -16.57 4.59 12.22
CA LEU A 528 -17.39 5.65 11.64
C LEU A 528 -18.89 5.28 11.65
N ARG A 529 -19.23 4.01 11.41
CA ARG A 529 -20.63 3.53 11.47
C ARG A 529 -21.25 3.55 12.87
N ARG A 530 -20.45 3.40 13.94
CA ARG A 530 -20.98 3.42 15.33
C ARG A 530 -21.29 4.83 15.87
N LYS A 531 -20.88 5.91 15.20
CA LYS A 531 -21.12 7.29 15.67
C LYS A 531 -22.51 7.87 15.35
N ASN A 532 -23.34 7.19 14.57
CA ASN A 532 -24.65 7.73 14.11
C ASN A 532 -25.90 7.07 14.70
N ILE A 533 -25.80 6.22 15.72
CA ILE A 533 -27.01 5.74 16.43
C ILE A 533 -27.41 6.78 17.48
N ARG A 534 -28.10 7.84 17.05
CA ARG A 534 -28.92 8.67 17.95
C ARG A 534 -30.15 7.85 18.33
N PHE A 535 -30.22 7.42 19.58
CA PHE A 535 -31.44 6.90 20.19
C PHE A 535 -32.53 7.97 20.12
N GLN A 536 -33.59 7.70 19.36
CA GLN A 536 -34.88 8.40 19.45
C GLN A 536 -35.51 8.02 20.79
N ARG A 537 -35.59 8.97 21.73
CA ARG A 537 -36.40 8.84 22.95
C ARG A 537 -37.85 9.16 22.58
N LYS A 538 -38.76 8.26 22.99
CA LYS A 538 -40.18 8.56 23.18
C LYS A 538 -40.38 9.54 24.34
#